data_AF-A0A226D6I1-F1
#
_entry.id   AF-A0A226D6I1-F1
#
_cell.length_a   1.000
_cell.length_b   1.000
_cell.length_c   1.000
_cell.angle_alpha   90.00
_cell.angle_beta   90.00
_cell.angle_gamma   90.00
#
_symmetry.space_group_name_H-M   'P 1'
#
loop_
_entity.id
_entity.type
_entity.pdbx_description
1 polymer ?
#
loop_
_entity_poly.entity_id
_entity_poly.type
_entity_poly.pdbx_seq_one_letter_code
_entity_poly.pdbx_strand_id
1 'polypeptide(L)'
;MAAQSTTTETAPLTQAEQDEFLDLVVAQSARAALREESPFWDAISQFIDMFRDMIRNTLVLKLEHLPIIGTWASRVAVTVSELIFTLVGTLLHFLKTIFSAKRVWIEAHTAALTAWKANEDKGLLAQTYAYSKKMAGYFLEIIKQCLERAIKTQGLEMTQAEVADISKLLDEIL
;
A
#
# COMPACT_ATOMS: atom_id res chain seq x y z
N MET A 1 21.02 -11.20 -61.25
CA MET A 1 20.81 -12.06 -60.06
C MET A 1 20.32 -11.17 -58.94
N ALA A 2 19.02 -11.20 -58.64
CA ALA A 2 18.41 -10.39 -57.59
C ALA A 2 18.23 -11.27 -56.33
N ALA A 3 18.67 -10.76 -55.18
CA ALA A 3 18.51 -11.41 -53.88
C ALA A 3 17.04 -11.34 -53.44
N GLN A 4 16.45 -12.48 -53.11
CA GLN A 4 15.15 -12.55 -52.44
C GLN A 4 15.35 -12.24 -50.96
N SER A 5 14.74 -11.14 -50.49
CA SER A 5 14.63 -10.80 -49.08
C SER A 5 13.51 -11.63 -48.46
N THR A 6 13.85 -12.67 -47.71
CA THR A 6 12.91 -13.37 -46.83
C THR A 6 12.61 -12.49 -45.61
N THR A 7 11.52 -11.75 -45.66
CA THR A 7 10.86 -11.22 -44.46
C THR A 7 10.20 -12.38 -43.72
N THR A 8 10.74 -12.75 -42.57
CA THR A 8 10.07 -13.65 -41.62
C THR A 8 8.86 -12.91 -41.07
N GLU A 9 7.68 -13.24 -41.61
CA GLU A 9 6.40 -12.79 -41.11
C GLU A 9 6.14 -13.49 -39.77
N THR A 10 6.47 -12.82 -38.66
CA THR A 10 6.07 -13.28 -37.32
C THR A 10 4.55 -13.28 -37.26
N ALA A 11 3.96 -14.48 -37.17
CA ALA A 11 2.53 -14.67 -37.01
C ALA A 11 2.02 -13.84 -35.82
N PRO A 12 0.83 -13.21 -35.92
CA PRO A 12 0.25 -12.47 -34.80
C PRO A 12 0.01 -13.43 -33.63
N LEU A 13 0.51 -13.04 -32.45
CA LEU A 13 0.30 -13.77 -31.19
C LEU A 13 -1.19 -13.99 -30.95
N THR A 14 -1.57 -15.21 -30.55
CA THR A 14 -2.94 -15.52 -30.18
C THR A 14 -3.36 -14.75 -28.93
N GLN A 15 -4.66 -14.54 -28.72
CA GLN A 15 -5.19 -13.77 -27.58
C GLN A 15 -4.70 -14.33 -26.23
N ALA A 16 -4.58 -15.65 -26.10
CA ALA A 16 -4.06 -16.32 -24.92
C ALA A 16 -2.57 -16.06 -24.70
N GLU A 17 -1.77 -16.01 -25.77
CA GLU A 17 -0.35 -15.66 -25.70
C GLU A 17 -0.15 -14.17 -25.41
N GLN A 18 -1.03 -13.29 -25.89
CA GLN A 18 -1.01 -11.87 -25.54
C GLN A 18 -1.35 -11.64 -24.07
N ASP A 19 -2.37 -12.34 -23.54
CA ASP A 19 -2.74 -12.28 -22.12
C ASP A 19 -1.62 -12.86 -21.22
N GLU A 20 -1.02 -13.99 -21.61
CA GLU A 20 0.11 -14.59 -20.90
C GLU A 20 1.37 -13.70 -20.94
N PHE A 21 1.63 -13.03 -22.08
CA PHE A 21 2.74 -12.09 -22.22
C PHE A 21 2.51 -10.79 -21.46
N LEU A 22 1.27 -10.28 -21.44
CA LEU A 22 0.88 -9.15 -20.58
C LEU A 22 1.04 -9.52 -19.11
N ASP A 23 0.60 -10.70 -18.68
CA ASP A 23 0.78 -11.17 -17.30
C ASP A 23 2.27 -11.32 -16.94
N LEU A 24 3.11 -11.83 -17.86
CA LEU A 24 4.54 -11.99 -17.63
C LEU A 24 5.29 -10.65 -17.60
N VAL A 25 5.00 -9.74 -18.54
CA VAL A 25 5.63 -8.43 -18.63
C VAL A 25 5.16 -7.52 -17.50
N VAL A 26 3.87 -7.53 -17.15
CA VAL A 26 3.32 -6.80 -15.99
C VAL A 26 3.86 -7.38 -14.69
N ALA A 27 3.97 -8.71 -14.56
CA ALA A 27 4.57 -9.32 -13.37
C ALA A 27 6.08 -9.05 -13.26
N GLN A 28 6.81 -8.93 -14.38
CA GLN A 28 8.23 -8.60 -14.38
C GLN A 28 8.47 -7.11 -14.11
N SER A 29 7.68 -6.21 -14.69
CA SER A 29 7.75 -4.77 -14.41
C SER A 29 7.29 -4.46 -12.99
N ALA A 30 6.23 -5.10 -12.50
CA ALA A 30 5.83 -5.04 -11.09
C ALA A 30 6.93 -5.61 -10.17
N ARG A 31 7.64 -6.68 -10.57
CA ARG A 31 8.81 -7.19 -9.80
C ARG A 31 10.00 -6.24 -9.81
N ALA A 32 10.25 -5.53 -10.90
CA ALA A 32 11.28 -4.52 -10.98
C ALA A 32 10.91 -3.32 -10.10
N ALA A 33 9.66 -2.86 -10.17
CA ALA A 33 9.12 -1.82 -9.29
C ALA A 33 9.16 -2.24 -7.80
N LEU A 34 8.80 -3.49 -7.47
CA LEU A 34 8.90 -4.07 -6.12
C LEU A 34 10.35 -4.20 -5.63
N ARG A 35 11.33 -4.41 -6.52
CA ARG A 35 12.75 -4.36 -6.17
C ARG A 35 13.21 -2.91 -5.91
N GLU A 36 12.62 -1.96 -6.61
CA GLU A 36 12.77 -0.51 -6.39
C GLU A 36 11.90 0.03 -5.24
N GLU A 37 11.13 -0.82 -4.53
CA GLU A 37 10.34 -0.41 -3.36
C GLU A 37 11.14 -0.40 -2.04
N SER A 38 12.35 -0.98 -2.00
CA SER A 38 13.21 -0.89 -0.80
C SER A 38 13.37 0.56 -0.32
N PRO A 39 13.73 1.54 -1.17
CA PRO A 39 13.83 2.94 -0.80
C PRO A 39 12.53 3.55 -0.28
N PHE A 40 11.35 3.10 -0.76
CA PHE A 40 10.06 3.59 -0.28
C PHE A 40 9.80 3.12 1.16
N TRP A 41 9.94 1.81 1.41
CA TRP A 41 9.76 1.26 2.76
C TRP A 41 10.84 1.75 3.73
N ASP A 42 12.07 1.92 3.25
CA ASP A 42 13.18 2.47 4.03
C ASP A 42 12.94 3.95 4.37
N ALA A 43 12.39 4.75 3.44
CA ALA A 43 11.99 6.13 3.70
C ALA A 43 10.85 6.23 4.72
N ILE A 44 9.86 5.33 4.65
CA ILE A 44 8.79 5.25 5.65
C ILE A 44 9.37 4.92 7.04
N SER A 45 10.27 3.94 7.13
CA SER A 45 10.93 3.60 8.39
C SER A 45 11.73 4.77 8.96
N GLN A 46 12.52 5.46 8.13
CA GLN A 46 13.28 6.65 8.55
C GLN A 46 12.37 7.79 9.03
N PHE A 47 11.26 8.01 8.33
CA PHE A 47 10.26 9.02 8.73
C PHE A 47 9.66 8.70 10.10
N ILE A 48 9.42 7.42 10.38
CA ILE A 48 8.85 6.97 11.64
C ILE A 48 9.85 7.09 12.78
N ASP A 49 11.11 6.76 12.54
CA ASP A 49 12.17 6.97 13.53
C ASP A 49 12.31 8.47 13.87
N MET A 50 12.23 9.35 12.88
CA MET A 50 12.20 10.79 13.10
C MET A 50 11.00 11.23 13.94
N PHE A 51 9.80 10.70 13.66
CA PHE A 51 8.59 10.96 14.46
C PHE A 51 8.71 10.42 15.89
N ARG A 52 9.35 9.26 16.07
CA ARG A 52 9.61 8.65 17.39
C ARG A 52 10.42 9.59 18.26
N ASP A 53 11.51 10.12 17.71
CA ASP A 53 12.38 11.05 18.42
C ASP A 53 11.65 12.37 18.74
N MET A 54 10.88 12.91 17.78
CA MET A 54 10.10 14.13 17.98
C MET A 54 9.03 13.96 19.07
N ILE A 55 8.25 12.88 19.04
CA ILE A 55 7.21 12.58 20.03
C ILE A 55 7.82 12.32 21.40
N ARG A 56 8.92 11.55 21.47
CA ARG A 56 9.66 11.34 22.72
C ARG A 56 10.09 12.66 23.33
N ASN A 57 10.75 13.52 22.57
CA ASN A 57 11.23 14.81 23.07
C ASN A 57 10.08 15.72 23.52
N THR A 58 8.97 15.71 22.77
CA THR A 58 7.75 16.47 23.13
C THR A 58 7.15 15.96 24.44
N LEU A 59 7.05 14.64 24.61
CA LEU A 59 6.57 14.01 25.85
C LEU A 59 7.44 14.41 27.04
N VAL A 60 8.78 14.40 26.89
CA VAL A 60 9.68 14.83 27.97
C VAL A 60 9.39 16.28 28.39
N LEU A 61 9.34 17.20 27.43
CA LEU A 61 9.06 18.62 27.69
C LEU A 61 7.69 18.85 28.35
N LYS A 62 6.69 18.02 28.03
CA LYS A 62 5.36 18.14 28.64
C LYS A 62 5.28 17.49 30.02
N LEU A 63 6.03 16.42 30.25
CA LEU A 63 6.02 15.69 31.51
C LEU A 63 6.93 16.31 32.57
N GLU A 64 8.01 17.01 32.19
CA GLU A 64 9.00 17.56 33.13
C GLU A 64 8.41 18.56 34.12
N HIS A 65 7.37 19.30 33.72
CA HIS A 65 6.72 20.30 34.55
C HIS A 65 5.66 19.73 35.50
N LEU A 66 5.36 18.43 35.42
CA LEU A 66 4.34 17.82 36.27
C LEU A 66 4.92 17.46 37.64
N PRO A 67 4.20 17.78 38.75
CA PRO A 67 4.62 17.36 40.07
C PRO A 67 4.66 15.83 40.14
N ILE A 68 5.68 15.28 40.80
CA ILE A 68 5.94 13.83 41.00
C ILE A 68 6.37 13.08 39.73
N ILE A 69 5.75 13.33 38.59
CA ILE A 69 6.03 12.62 37.32
C ILE A 69 7.25 13.21 36.60
N GLY A 70 7.53 14.51 36.76
CA GLY A 70 8.61 15.21 36.06
C GLY A 70 10.00 14.62 36.28
N THR A 71 10.28 14.10 37.48
CA THR A 71 11.55 13.39 37.78
C THR A 71 11.74 12.11 36.98
N TRP A 72 10.67 11.53 36.44
CA TRP A 72 10.66 10.32 35.62
C TRP A 72 10.31 10.58 34.16
N ALA A 73 10.14 11.85 33.76
CA ALA A 73 9.65 12.27 32.45
C ALA A 73 10.39 11.58 31.29
N SER A 74 11.72 11.51 31.35
CA SER A 74 12.55 10.83 30.34
C SER A 74 12.23 9.33 30.24
N ARG A 75 12.15 8.61 31.36
CA ARG A 75 11.85 7.17 31.36
C ARG A 75 10.43 6.89 30.87
N VAL A 76 9.46 7.67 31.32
CA VAL A 76 8.06 7.54 30.87
C VAL A 76 7.94 7.83 29.38
N ALA A 77 8.54 8.92 28.89
CA ALA A 77 8.51 9.29 27.48
C ALA A 77 9.18 8.23 26.60
N VAL A 78 10.34 7.69 27.01
CA VAL A 78 11.00 6.58 26.32
C VAL A 78 10.03 5.41 26.25
N THR A 79 9.62 4.83 27.38
CA THR A 79 8.77 3.63 27.40
C THR A 79 7.48 3.78 26.58
N VAL A 80 6.77 4.90 26.72
CA VAL A 80 5.54 5.17 25.96
C VAL A 80 5.84 5.26 24.47
N SER A 81 6.89 6.00 24.09
CA SER A 81 7.29 6.10 22.69
C SER A 81 7.73 4.75 22.12
N GLU A 82 8.52 3.96 22.85
CA GLU A 82 8.95 2.64 22.38
C GLU A 82 7.75 1.70 22.17
N LEU A 83 6.79 1.69 23.09
CA LEU A 83 5.60 0.85 22.98
C LEU A 83 4.76 1.23 21.74
N ILE A 84 4.45 2.52 21.59
CA ILE A 84 3.65 3.03 20.45
C ILE A 84 4.37 2.75 19.13
N PHE A 85 5.67 3.04 19.05
CA PHE A 85 6.42 2.86 17.80
C PHE A 85 6.76 1.41 17.50
N THR A 86 6.82 0.53 18.50
CA THR A 86 6.88 -0.93 18.28
C THR A 86 5.58 -1.43 17.64
N LEU A 87 4.42 -0.96 18.12
CA LEU A 87 3.12 -1.27 17.53
C LEU A 87 3.04 -0.77 16.08
N VAL A 88 3.39 0.50 15.85
CA VAL A 88 3.41 1.10 14.50
C VAL A 88 4.38 0.37 13.57
N GLY A 89 5.60 0.07 14.04
CA GLY A 89 6.61 -0.67 13.27
C GLY A 89 6.15 -2.08 12.91
N THR A 90 5.49 -2.78 13.84
CA THR A 90 4.90 -4.10 13.59
C THR A 90 3.79 -4.03 12.55
N LEU A 91 2.92 -3.01 12.64
CA LEU A 91 1.86 -2.77 11.66
C LEU A 91 2.44 -2.55 10.26
N LEU A 92 3.51 -1.77 10.15
CA LEU A 92 4.14 -1.49 8.86
C LEU A 92 4.88 -2.68 8.30
N HIS A 93 5.53 -3.47 9.13
CA HIS A 93 6.12 -4.74 8.69
C HIS A 93 5.04 -5.67 8.13
N PHE A 94 3.88 -5.73 8.79
CA PHE A 94 2.72 -6.48 8.32
C PHE A 94 2.20 -5.94 6.98
N LEU A 95 2.00 -4.63 6.85
CA LEU A 95 1.60 -4.00 5.59
C LEU A 95 2.61 -4.23 4.47
N LYS A 96 3.91 -4.06 4.74
CA LYS A 96 4.99 -4.36 3.81
C LYS A 96 4.93 -5.81 3.34
N THR A 97 4.69 -6.76 4.26
CA THR A 97 4.60 -8.19 3.92
C THR A 97 3.41 -8.47 2.99
N ILE A 98 2.26 -7.87 3.28
CA ILE A 98 1.05 -8.03 2.46
C ILE A 98 1.25 -7.41 1.08
N PHE A 99 1.70 -6.15 1.03
CA PHE A 99 1.87 -5.46 -0.23
C PHE A 99 3.06 -5.99 -1.02
N SER A 100 4.06 -6.62 -0.41
CA SER A 100 5.12 -7.31 -1.16
C SER A 100 4.63 -8.62 -1.83
N ALA A 101 3.40 -9.08 -1.55
CA ALA A 101 2.88 -10.30 -2.15
C ALA A 101 2.51 -10.06 -3.63
N LYS A 102 3.15 -10.82 -4.53
CA LYS A 102 2.93 -10.72 -5.99
C LYS A 102 1.45 -10.77 -6.40
N ARG A 103 0.67 -11.60 -5.72
CA ARG A 103 -0.76 -11.79 -6.01
C ARG A 103 -1.57 -10.50 -5.81
N VAL A 104 -1.24 -9.72 -4.79
CA VAL A 104 -1.92 -8.44 -4.49
C VAL A 104 -1.74 -7.46 -5.65
N TRP A 105 -0.52 -7.33 -6.18
CA TRP A 105 -0.24 -6.43 -7.29
C TRP A 105 -0.88 -6.86 -8.60
N ILE A 106 -0.86 -8.17 -8.91
CA ILE A 106 -1.50 -8.71 -10.11
C ILE A 106 -3.00 -8.41 -10.07
N GLU A 107 -3.68 -8.76 -8.96
CA GLU A 107 -5.13 -8.54 -8.84
C GLU A 107 -5.47 -7.04 -8.87
N ALA A 108 -4.67 -6.19 -8.22
CA ALA A 108 -4.83 -4.74 -8.27
C ALA A 108 -4.69 -4.17 -9.70
N HIS A 109 -3.64 -4.58 -10.42
CA HIS A 109 -3.40 -4.13 -11.80
C HIS A 109 -4.49 -4.62 -12.75
N THR A 110 -4.96 -5.86 -12.62
CA THR A 110 -6.04 -6.39 -13.45
C THR A 110 -7.34 -5.59 -13.23
N ALA A 111 -7.68 -5.27 -11.98
CA ALA A 111 -8.83 -4.43 -11.67
C ALA A 111 -8.69 -3.00 -12.23
N ALA A 112 -7.48 -2.43 -12.13
CA ALA A 112 -7.19 -1.10 -12.63
C ALA A 112 -7.17 -1.01 -14.16
N LEU A 113 -6.61 -2.01 -14.85
CA LEU A 113 -6.64 -2.13 -16.31
C LEU A 113 -8.06 -2.29 -16.84
N THR A 114 -8.93 -2.99 -16.11
CA THR A 114 -10.36 -3.07 -16.45
C THR A 114 -11.02 -1.70 -16.41
N ALA A 115 -10.72 -0.89 -15.39
CA ALA A 115 -11.23 0.48 -15.29
C ALA A 115 -10.61 1.45 -16.31
N TRP A 116 -9.35 1.25 -16.67
CA TRP A 116 -8.69 1.95 -17.76
C TRP A 116 -9.46 1.73 -19.07
N LYS A 117 -9.66 0.46 -19.46
CA LYS A 117 -10.37 0.08 -20.69
C LYS A 117 -11.81 0.61 -20.73
N ALA A 118 -12.50 0.60 -19.59
CA ALA A 118 -13.86 1.13 -19.47
C ALA A 118 -13.99 2.66 -19.65
N ASN A 119 -12.87 3.40 -19.70
CA ASN A 119 -12.85 4.84 -19.94
C ASN A 119 -12.09 5.22 -21.22
N GLU A 120 -11.90 4.27 -22.15
CA GLU A 120 -11.17 4.50 -23.40
C GLU A 120 -11.74 5.68 -24.22
N ASP A 121 -13.06 5.79 -24.23
CA ASP A 121 -13.84 6.82 -24.90
C ASP A 121 -13.69 8.24 -24.32
N LYS A 122 -13.19 8.36 -23.08
CA LYS A 122 -13.08 9.64 -22.34
C LYS A 122 -11.68 10.26 -22.40
N GLY A 123 -10.75 9.62 -23.12
CA GLY A 123 -9.39 10.10 -23.32
C GLY A 123 -8.40 9.74 -22.20
N LEU A 124 -7.11 9.97 -22.46
CA LEU A 124 -5.98 9.44 -21.68
C LEU A 124 -5.97 9.87 -20.21
N LEU A 125 -6.36 11.12 -19.92
CA LEU A 125 -6.42 11.64 -18.55
C LEU A 125 -7.46 10.89 -17.71
N ALA A 126 -8.64 10.64 -18.28
CA ALA A 126 -9.72 9.92 -17.61
C ALA A 126 -9.36 8.45 -17.36
N GLN A 127 -8.69 7.81 -18.33
CA GLN A 127 -8.20 6.44 -18.19
C GLN A 127 -7.14 6.32 -17.09
N THR A 128 -6.18 7.25 -17.07
CA THR A 128 -5.10 7.28 -16.06
C THR A 128 -5.65 7.52 -14.66
N TYR A 129 -6.59 8.46 -14.53
CA TYR A 129 -7.26 8.71 -13.26
C TYR A 129 -8.04 7.47 -12.79
N ALA A 130 -8.83 6.84 -13.66
CA ALA A 130 -9.61 5.65 -13.32
C ALA A 130 -8.73 4.46 -12.89
N TYR A 131 -7.60 4.25 -13.57
CA TYR A 131 -6.61 3.24 -13.21
C TYR A 131 -6.01 3.50 -11.82
N SER A 132 -5.48 4.70 -11.59
CA SER A 132 -4.86 5.06 -10.31
C SER A 132 -5.86 4.99 -9.15
N LYS A 133 -7.11 5.42 -9.39
CA LYS A 133 -8.19 5.35 -8.42
C LYS A 133 -8.50 3.90 -8.03
N LYS A 134 -8.59 2.99 -9.02
CA LYS A 134 -8.82 1.57 -8.74
C LYS A 134 -7.65 0.88 -8.05
N MET A 135 -6.41 1.23 -8.41
CA MET A 135 -5.22 0.76 -7.71
C MET A 135 -5.25 1.14 -6.22
N ALA A 136 -5.43 2.44 -5.93
CA ALA A 136 -5.50 2.94 -4.56
C ALA A 136 -6.66 2.29 -3.78
N GLY A 137 -7.82 2.17 -4.43
CA GLY A 137 -9.00 1.54 -3.86
C GLY A 137 -8.81 0.10 -3.44
N TYR A 138 -8.14 -0.69 -4.29
CA TYR A 138 -7.88 -2.09 -4.01
C TYR A 138 -6.95 -2.27 -2.80
N PHE A 139 -5.92 -1.40 -2.66
CA PHE A 139 -5.05 -1.43 -1.48
C PHE A 139 -5.78 -1.08 -0.19
N LEU A 140 -6.67 -0.08 -0.23
CA LEU A 140 -7.48 0.30 0.93
C LEU A 140 -8.44 -0.82 1.35
N GLU A 141 -9.03 -1.52 0.39
CA GLU A 141 -9.89 -2.68 0.66
C GLU A 141 -9.13 -3.82 1.33
N ILE A 142 -7.89 -4.09 0.93
CA ILE A 142 -7.04 -5.07 1.61
C ILE A 142 -6.78 -4.66 3.06
N ILE A 143 -6.48 -3.39 3.32
CA ILE A 143 -6.26 -2.87 4.68
C ILE A 143 -7.52 -3.06 5.52
N LYS A 144 -8.69 -2.71 4.98
CA LYS A 144 -9.99 -2.91 5.63
C LYS A 144 -10.19 -4.39 6.00
N GLN A 145 -10.02 -5.31 5.06
CA GLN A 145 -10.19 -6.74 5.31
C GLN A 145 -9.21 -7.27 6.36
N CYS A 146 -7.97 -6.75 6.40
CA CYS A 146 -7.01 -7.12 7.43
C CYS A 146 -7.45 -6.64 8.81
N LEU A 147 -7.97 -5.41 8.91
CA LEU A 147 -8.51 -4.86 10.16
C LEU A 147 -9.73 -5.64 10.63
N GLU A 148 -10.71 -5.89 9.76
CA GLU A 148 -11.92 -6.65 10.07
C GLU A 148 -11.59 -8.06 10.58
N ARG A 149 -10.63 -8.74 9.93
CA ARG A 149 -10.16 -10.05 10.38
C ARG A 149 -9.49 -9.96 11.75
N ALA A 150 -8.60 -9.01 11.97
CA ALA A 150 -7.92 -8.84 13.26
C ALA A 150 -8.91 -8.58 14.40
N ILE A 151 -9.89 -7.71 14.17
CA ILE A 151 -10.95 -7.38 15.12
C ILE A 151 -11.78 -8.63 15.45
N LYS A 152 -12.23 -9.35 14.43
CA LYS A 152 -12.99 -10.60 14.60
C LYS A 152 -12.20 -11.69 15.33
N THR A 153 -10.90 -11.84 15.04
CA THR A 153 -10.05 -12.83 15.70
C THR A 153 -9.85 -12.54 17.18
N GLN A 154 -9.87 -11.27 17.60
CA GLN A 154 -9.76 -10.86 19.01
C GLN A 154 -11.10 -10.84 19.75
N GLY A 155 -12.20 -11.27 19.10
CA GLY A 155 -13.54 -11.24 19.71
C GLY A 155 -14.05 -9.82 19.98
N LEU A 156 -13.46 -8.82 19.31
CA LEU A 156 -13.90 -7.44 19.36
C LEU A 156 -15.02 -7.25 18.34
N GLU A 157 -16.07 -6.54 18.72
CA GLU A 157 -17.13 -6.14 17.80
C GLU A 157 -16.87 -4.70 17.35
N MET A 158 -16.82 -4.47 16.04
CA MET A 158 -16.87 -3.10 15.52
C MET A 158 -18.25 -2.52 15.79
N THR A 159 -18.30 -1.33 16.37
CA THR A 159 -19.55 -0.59 16.47
C THR A 159 -20.04 -0.18 15.07
N GLN A 160 -21.35 -0.05 14.89
CA GLN A 160 -21.92 0.40 13.61
C GLN A 160 -21.40 1.79 13.18
N ALA A 161 -21.01 2.62 14.15
CA ALA A 161 -20.39 3.92 13.89
C ALA A 161 -19.00 3.78 13.23
N GLU A 162 -18.14 2.89 13.75
CA GLU A 162 -16.80 2.65 13.20
C GLU A 162 -16.85 2.05 11.78
N VAL A 163 -17.82 1.16 11.53
CA VAL A 163 -18.05 0.59 10.18
C VAL A 163 -18.49 1.68 9.21
N ALA A 164 -19.39 2.58 9.64
CA ALA A 164 -19.86 3.69 8.83
C ALA A 164 -18.74 4.71 8.56
N ASP A 165 -17.90 5.03 9.54
CA ASP A 165 -16.77 5.95 9.37
C ASP A 165 -15.71 5.39 8.43
N ILE A 166 -15.39 4.10 8.54
CA ILE A 166 -14.46 3.43 7.61
C ILE A 166 -15.06 3.37 6.20
N SER A 167 -16.34 3.05 6.08
CA SER A 167 -17.00 3.00 4.77
C SER A 167 -17.08 4.39 4.13
N LYS A 168 -17.37 5.43 4.90
CA LYS A 168 -17.38 6.81 4.44
C LYS A 168 -16.00 7.30 4.01
N LEU A 169 -14.96 7.00 4.77
CA LEU A 169 -13.58 7.32 4.41
C LEU A 169 -13.17 6.64 3.10
N LEU A 170 -13.60 5.39 2.91
CA LEU A 170 -13.36 4.66 1.67
C LEU A 170 -14.16 5.25 0.50
N ASP A 171 -15.43 5.58 0.69
CA ASP A 171 -16.30 6.18 -0.34
C ASP A 171 -15.83 7.58 -0.76
N GLU A 172 -15.23 8.36 0.14
CA GLU A 172 -14.65 9.67 -0.19
C GLU A 172 -13.37 9.55 -1.02
N ILE A 173 -12.66 8.42 -0.91
CA ILE A 173 -11.40 8.17 -1.64
C ILE A 173 -11.64 7.37 -2.94
N LEU A 174 -12.65 6.49 -2.96
CA LEU A 174 -13.02 5.56 -4.06
C LEU A 174 -13.95 6.15 -5.11
#